data_AF-A0A6I4UIP9-F1
#
_entry.id   AF-A0A6I4UIP9-F1
#
_cell.length_a   1.000
_cell.length_b   1.000
_cell.length_c   1.000
_cell.angle_alpha   90.00
_cell.angle_beta   90.00
_cell.angle_gamma   90.00
#
_symmetry.space_group_name_H-M   'P 1'
#
loop_
_entity.id
_entity.type
_entity.pdbx_description
1 polymer ?
#
loop_
_entity_poly.entity_id
_entity_poly.type
_entity_poly.pdbx_seq_one_letter_code
_entity_poly.pdbx_strand_id
1 'polypeptide(L)'
;MLDHARKLIDGPEAHDAPDSVGDARVFAQVPRKRIDAPTAAELLPHPRNSANLAPPTKAQKAKRQAAAHLGTFAERYDAWRLAASGWFARLDLAPDLAEDIGSRRWLRGLGTMVGLGAVALAFWPDFTPLEARPAMPQGADVASEMRSQMILPLALGADSGRRMGPTAAVIPLKSAPERPQIQLMVTLAPGDSFASMLRRAGVAAGDIDRAAALVGQAVAVGDIAAGTQMDLLLGRRPAPGAPRPLDSLAFRARFDLELELTRPGAGTIAEDGTPVVPSGPLALKRNIIRVDETPLRVRGVVGSSHYRSMRQAGVPASAVQEYLKALDAQIDMDREVSSADEFDIIIAYRRAATGERQAGQLLYAGIDRSGRPRTQLMRWGSEGRFYEASGVGEQRRGLLAPVPGAVTSNFGMRRHPILGYNRMHAGIDFKARYGTPIVAVSDGRVSAAGRAGGCGIAVRLEHGGGLATRYCHMSQMAVRSGQQVRRGQVIGYVGSTGLSTGAHLHYEMYRGGRAINPASVQFVSRAELSGTELVDFRRQLNRLKEISVGEALKDLAPLPNEVKEPVREIEKAETARSAKPATPL
;
A
#
# COMPACT_ATOMS: atom_id res chain seq x y z
N MET A 1 4.69 -38.37 -55.49
CA MET A 1 4.93 -39.56 -56.34
C MET A 1 3.75 -39.74 -57.29
N LEU A 2 3.83 -39.08 -58.44
CA LEU A 2 3.10 -39.28 -59.71
C LEU A 2 2.89 -37.91 -60.38
N ASP A 3 3.99 -37.30 -60.81
CA ASP A 3 3.97 -36.30 -61.90
C ASP A 3 5.34 -36.13 -62.59
N HIS A 4 6.21 -37.14 -62.49
CA HIS A 4 7.61 -37.08 -62.93
C HIS A 4 7.91 -37.98 -64.14
N ALA A 5 6.97 -38.11 -65.09
CA ALA A 5 7.15 -39.05 -66.20
C ALA A 5 6.50 -38.62 -67.53
N ARG A 6 6.69 -37.36 -67.97
CA ARG A 6 6.21 -36.98 -69.32
C ARG A 6 6.89 -35.83 -70.07
N LYS A 7 8.19 -35.58 -69.85
CA LYS A 7 8.99 -34.76 -70.79
C LYS A 7 10.41 -35.30 -70.91
N LEU A 8 10.58 -36.31 -71.77
CA LEU A 8 11.87 -36.85 -72.17
C LEU A 8 11.73 -37.54 -73.54
N ILE A 9 11.16 -36.83 -74.51
CA ILE A 9 11.23 -37.16 -75.94
C ILE A 9 11.26 -35.82 -76.67
N ASP A 10 12.46 -35.44 -77.11
CA ASP A 10 12.79 -34.61 -78.29
C ASP A 10 14.14 -33.93 -78.05
N GLY A 11 15.18 -34.48 -78.69
CA GLY A 11 16.43 -33.75 -78.98
C GLY A 11 16.25 -32.88 -80.23
N PRO A 12 17.19 -31.96 -80.51
CA PRO A 12 18.19 -32.32 -81.52
C PRO A 12 19.60 -31.71 -81.32
N GLU A 13 20.55 -32.31 -82.07
CA GLU A 13 21.78 -31.75 -82.68
C GLU A 13 22.87 -31.15 -81.75
N ALA A 14 23.99 -31.84 -81.52
CA ALA A 14 25.17 -32.01 -82.39
C ALA A 14 25.83 -30.68 -82.79
N HIS A 15 26.97 -30.34 -82.18
CA HIS A 15 28.15 -29.77 -82.84
C HIS A 15 29.39 -29.73 -81.90
N ASP A 16 30.46 -30.33 -82.41
CA ASP A 16 31.89 -29.99 -82.32
C ASP A 16 32.65 -29.95 -80.99
N ALA A 17 33.50 -30.97 -80.83
CA ALA A 17 34.75 -30.93 -80.08
C ALA A 17 35.91 -30.48 -81.01
N PRO A 18 37.08 -30.15 -80.43
CA PRO A 18 38.31 -30.61 -81.07
C PRO A 18 39.28 -31.34 -80.12
N ASP A 19 39.75 -32.47 -80.65
CA ASP A 19 41.12 -32.97 -80.73
C ASP A 19 41.95 -33.23 -79.47
N SER A 20 42.01 -34.51 -79.11
CA SER A 20 43.17 -35.15 -78.49
C SER A 20 43.81 -36.15 -79.48
N VAL A 21 45.13 -36.02 -79.66
CA VAL A 21 45.97 -36.86 -80.52
C VAL A 21 46.79 -37.83 -79.66
N GLY A 22 46.94 -39.05 -80.17
CA GLY A 22 47.88 -40.09 -79.69
C GLY A 22 47.14 -41.26 -79.05
N ASP A 23 47.30 -42.52 -79.42
CA ASP A 23 48.33 -43.13 -80.23
C ASP A 23 47.83 -44.49 -80.74
N ALA A 24 48.41 -44.98 -81.83
CA ALA A 24 47.80 -46.01 -82.67
C ALA A 24 48.50 -47.39 -82.60
N ARG A 25 47.65 -48.41 -82.85
CA ARG A 25 47.92 -49.78 -83.38
C ARG A 25 48.35 -50.85 -82.35
N VAL A 26 47.97 -52.13 -82.44
CA VAL A 26 47.76 -53.02 -83.61
C VAL A 26 46.86 -54.20 -83.19
N PHE A 27 45.83 -54.56 -83.97
CA PHE A 27 45.18 -55.90 -83.92
C PHE A 27 45.52 -56.68 -85.19
N ALA A 28 45.87 -57.96 -85.02
CA ALA A 28 46.29 -58.88 -86.06
C ALA A 28 45.15 -59.23 -87.05
N GLN A 29 45.47 -59.20 -88.34
CA GLN A 29 44.57 -59.54 -89.44
C GLN A 29 44.57 -61.05 -89.72
N VAL A 30 43.38 -61.63 -89.93
CA VAL A 30 43.17 -62.96 -90.55
C VAL A 30 42.50 -62.72 -91.92
N PRO A 31 42.91 -63.39 -93.02
CA PRO A 31 42.54 -62.98 -94.37
C PRO A 31 41.09 -63.34 -94.73
N ARG A 32 40.36 -62.39 -95.30
CA ARG A 32 39.05 -62.61 -95.94
C ARG A 32 39.22 -63.13 -97.36
N LYS A 33 38.73 -64.34 -97.63
CA LYS A 33 38.61 -64.91 -98.98
C LYS A 33 37.53 -64.12 -99.74
N ARG A 34 37.91 -63.42 -100.82
CA ARG A 34 36.95 -62.71 -101.68
C ARG A 34 36.14 -63.74 -102.48
N ILE A 35 34.82 -63.66 -102.35
CA ILE A 35 33.86 -64.31 -103.24
C ILE A 35 33.66 -63.34 -104.41
N ASP A 36 33.64 -63.91 -105.61
CA ASP A 36 33.61 -63.28 -106.90
C ASP A 36 32.26 -62.60 -107.18
N ALA A 37 32.31 -61.48 -107.92
CA ALA A 37 31.21 -60.53 -108.09
C ALA A 37 29.90 -61.07 -108.70
N PRO A 38 29.84 -62.18 -109.49
CA PRO A 38 28.55 -62.65 -109.98
C PRO A 38 27.75 -63.46 -108.95
N THR A 39 28.37 -64.02 -107.91
CA THR A 39 27.67 -64.88 -106.92
C THR A 39 26.97 -64.09 -105.82
N ALA A 40 27.35 -62.83 -105.59
CA ALA A 40 26.71 -61.97 -104.59
C ALA A 40 25.38 -61.36 -105.06
N ALA A 41 25.10 -61.35 -106.37
CA ALA A 41 23.89 -60.75 -106.94
C ALA A 41 22.65 -61.68 -106.90
N GLU A 42 22.84 -63.00 -106.76
CA GLU A 42 21.75 -63.99 -106.84
C GLU A 42 21.02 -64.26 -105.51
N LEU A 43 21.58 -63.86 -104.36
CA LEU A 43 21.07 -64.21 -103.02
C LEU A 43 20.20 -63.14 -102.34
N LEU A 44 19.89 -62.04 -103.01
CA LEU A 44 19.24 -60.87 -102.40
C LEU A 44 17.71 -60.92 -102.19
N PRO A 45 16.86 -61.77 -102.81
CA PRO A 45 15.41 -61.69 -102.57
C PRO A 45 14.78 -62.66 -101.55
N HIS A 46 15.49 -63.65 -101.00
CA HIS A 46 14.85 -64.75 -100.25
C HIS A 46 14.53 -64.60 -98.74
N PRO A 47 14.91 -63.53 -97.98
CA PRO A 47 14.63 -63.49 -96.54
C PRO A 47 13.47 -62.58 -96.08
N ARG A 48 12.49 -62.23 -96.92
CA ARG A 48 11.37 -61.33 -96.50
C ARG A 48 10.06 -61.99 -96.05
N ASN A 49 9.86 -63.31 -96.24
CA ASN A 49 8.57 -63.97 -95.96
C ASN A 49 8.56 -65.03 -94.85
N SER A 50 9.64 -65.19 -94.08
CA SER A 50 9.73 -66.26 -93.06
C SER A 50 9.25 -65.88 -91.64
N ALA A 51 8.89 -64.61 -91.37
CA ALA A 51 8.55 -64.14 -90.01
C ALA A 51 7.08 -64.36 -89.59
N ASN A 52 6.14 -64.54 -90.52
CA ASN A 52 4.69 -64.58 -90.23
C ASN A 52 4.11 -65.99 -90.00
N LEU A 53 4.93 -67.04 -90.02
CA LEU A 53 4.48 -68.43 -89.93
C LEU A 53 5.05 -69.22 -88.73
N ALA A 54 5.61 -68.52 -87.74
CA ALA A 54 6.12 -69.16 -86.52
C ALA A 54 5.01 -69.42 -85.48
N PRO A 55 4.95 -70.60 -84.82
CA PRO A 55 3.95 -70.91 -83.80
C PRO A 55 4.07 -70.00 -82.55
N PRO A 56 2.95 -69.70 -81.86
CA PRO A 56 2.91 -68.73 -80.78
C PRO A 56 3.76 -69.18 -79.59
N THR A 57 4.57 -68.26 -79.08
CA THR A 57 5.49 -68.48 -77.98
C THR A 57 4.74 -68.71 -76.65
N LYS A 58 5.40 -69.38 -75.69
CA LYS A 58 4.83 -69.68 -74.35
C LYS A 58 4.19 -68.45 -73.66
N ALA A 59 4.70 -67.25 -73.91
CA ALA A 59 4.19 -65.98 -73.39
C ALA A 59 2.78 -65.62 -73.92
N GLN A 60 2.46 -65.96 -75.17
CA GLN A 60 1.16 -65.64 -75.76
C GLN A 60 0.05 -66.60 -75.28
N LYS A 61 0.39 -67.86 -74.97
CA LYS A 61 -0.55 -68.81 -74.32
C LYS A 61 -0.89 -68.38 -72.89
N ALA A 62 0.09 -67.93 -72.11
CA ALA A 62 -0.12 -67.46 -70.74
C ALA A 62 -1.06 -66.25 -70.67
N LYS A 63 -0.93 -65.30 -71.61
CA LYS A 63 -1.76 -64.09 -71.67
C LYS A 63 -3.25 -64.42 -71.94
N ARG A 64 -3.53 -65.46 -72.72
CA ARG A 64 -4.91 -65.93 -72.97
C ARG A 64 -5.54 -66.65 -71.78
N GLN A 65 -4.78 -67.43 -71.01
CA GLN A 65 -5.27 -68.04 -69.77
C GLN A 65 -5.57 -67.01 -68.67
N ALA A 66 -4.74 -65.96 -68.57
CA ALA A 66 -4.99 -64.86 -67.62
C ALA A 66 -6.29 -64.08 -67.93
N ALA A 67 -6.62 -63.89 -69.21
CA ALA A 67 -7.85 -63.19 -69.63
C ALA A 67 -9.13 -63.99 -69.31
N ALA A 68 -9.08 -65.32 -69.32
CA ALA A 68 -10.24 -66.17 -69.00
C ALA A 68 -10.59 -66.18 -67.50
N HIS A 69 -9.60 -65.98 -66.61
CA HIS A 69 -9.84 -65.91 -65.17
C HIS A 69 -10.48 -64.57 -64.72
N LEU A 70 -10.26 -63.48 -65.45
CA LEU A 70 -10.82 -62.16 -65.12
C LEU A 70 -12.33 -62.05 -65.37
N GLY A 71 -12.87 -62.79 -66.34
CA GLY A 71 -14.32 -62.80 -66.63
C GLY A 71 -15.18 -63.35 -65.48
N THR A 72 -14.63 -64.28 -64.68
CA THR A 72 -15.35 -64.91 -63.56
C THR A 72 -15.50 -64.02 -62.33
N PHE A 73 -14.68 -62.97 -62.20
CA PHE A 73 -14.75 -62.07 -61.05
C PHE A 73 -15.86 -61.03 -61.19
N ALA A 74 -16.04 -60.49 -62.40
CA ALA A 74 -17.07 -59.49 -62.68
C ALA A 74 -18.49 -60.05 -62.44
N GLU A 75 -18.76 -61.27 -62.92
CA GLU A 75 -20.06 -61.92 -62.69
C GLU A 75 -20.33 -62.24 -61.22
N ARG A 76 -19.29 -62.66 -60.47
CA ARG A 76 -19.41 -62.92 -59.03
C ARG A 76 -19.63 -61.62 -58.25
N TYR A 77 -19.01 -60.52 -58.68
CA TYR A 77 -19.21 -59.21 -58.08
C TYR A 77 -20.64 -58.70 -58.30
N ASP A 78 -21.18 -58.82 -59.51
CA ASP A 78 -22.55 -58.39 -59.80
C ASP A 78 -23.59 -59.23 -59.05
N ALA A 79 -23.39 -60.55 -58.96
CA ALA A 79 -24.24 -61.43 -58.17
C ALA A 79 -24.21 -61.06 -56.67
N TRP A 80 -23.02 -60.79 -56.11
CA TRP A 80 -22.88 -60.32 -54.74
C TRP A 80 -23.52 -58.95 -54.53
N ARG A 81 -23.31 -58.00 -55.44
CA ARG A 81 -23.89 -56.65 -55.38
C ARG A 81 -25.41 -56.69 -55.33
N LEU A 82 -26.04 -57.52 -56.17
CA LEU A 82 -27.50 -57.68 -56.19
C LEU A 82 -28.02 -58.31 -54.89
N ALA A 83 -27.32 -59.33 -54.37
CA ALA A 83 -27.66 -59.94 -53.09
C ALA A 83 -27.52 -58.95 -51.92
N ALA A 84 -26.43 -58.17 -51.90
CA ALA A 84 -26.19 -57.13 -50.91
C ALA A 84 -27.25 -56.03 -50.98
N SER A 85 -27.60 -55.55 -52.18
CA SER A 85 -28.66 -54.55 -52.38
C SER A 85 -30.01 -55.03 -51.86
N GLY A 86 -30.38 -56.29 -52.09
CA GLY A 86 -31.61 -56.88 -51.58
C GLY A 86 -31.60 -57.13 -50.06
N TRP A 87 -30.42 -57.23 -49.45
CA TRP A 87 -30.26 -57.27 -48.00
C TRP A 87 -30.37 -55.86 -47.39
N PHE A 88 -29.72 -54.86 -47.99
CA PHE A 88 -29.80 -53.47 -47.56
C PHE A 88 -31.21 -52.89 -47.68
N ALA A 89 -31.97 -53.23 -48.72
CA ALA A 89 -33.36 -52.79 -48.85
C ALA A 89 -34.28 -53.31 -47.72
N ARG A 90 -33.91 -54.41 -47.04
CA ARG A 90 -34.65 -54.91 -45.86
C ARG A 90 -34.23 -54.22 -44.57
N LEU A 91 -33.05 -53.59 -44.55
CA LEU A 91 -32.58 -52.78 -43.44
C LEU A 91 -33.11 -51.36 -43.64
N ASP A 92 -34.31 -51.10 -43.12
CA ASP A 92 -34.92 -49.77 -43.05
C ASP A 92 -34.12 -48.87 -42.08
N LEU A 93 -33.00 -48.33 -42.60
CA LEU A 93 -31.94 -47.59 -41.89
C LEU A 93 -32.28 -46.11 -41.69
N ALA A 94 -33.23 -45.58 -42.46
CA ALA A 94 -33.72 -44.21 -42.36
C ALA A 94 -35.26 -44.21 -42.31
N PRO A 95 -35.87 -44.74 -41.24
CA PRO A 95 -37.31 -44.66 -41.07
C PRO A 95 -37.72 -43.19 -40.86
N ASP A 96 -38.88 -42.80 -41.37
CA ASP A 96 -39.42 -41.46 -41.18
C ASP A 96 -39.72 -41.22 -39.68
N LEU A 97 -39.09 -40.21 -39.10
CA LEU A 97 -39.22 -39.86 -37.69
C LEU A 97 -40.44 -38.98 -37.41
N ALA A 98 -41.21 -38.59 -38.43
CA ALA A 98 -42.47 -37.87 -38.27
C ALA A 98 -43.68 -38.79 -38.00
N GLU A 99 -43.55 -40.10 -38.22
CA GLU A 99 -44.62 -41.09 -38.05
C GLU A 99 -44.37 -42.05 -36.86
N ASP A 100 -45.44 -42.58 -36.26
CA ASP A 100 -45.41 -43.58 -35.17
C ASP A 100 -44.45 -43.26 -34.01
N ILE A 101 -44.51 -42.02 -33.53
CA ILE A 101 -43.65 -41.48 -32.46
C ILE A 101 -43.75 -42.35 -31.20
N GLY A 102 -42.61 -42.86 -30.72
CA GLY A 102 -42.50 -43.73 -29.55
C GLY A 102 -42.56 -45.23 -29.84
N SER A 103 -42.78 -45.65 -31.10
CA SER A 103 -42.69 -47.06 -31.50
C SER A 103 -41.23 -47.56 -31.50
N ARG A 104 -41.03 -48.89 -31.47
CA ARG A 104 -39.68 -49.49 -31.58
C ARG A 104 -39.00 -49.14 -32.91
N ARG A 105 -39.78 -48.93 -33.98
CA ARG A 105 -39.25 -48.49 -35.30
C ARG A 105 -38.73 -47.07 -35.21
N TRP A 106 -39.50 -46.17 -34.60
CA TRP A 106 -39.12 -44.77 -34.39
C TRP A 106 -37.87 -44.63 -33.50
N LEU A 107 -37.81 -45.35 -32.37
CA LEU A 107 -36.63 -45.35 -31.48
C LEU A 107 -35.37 -45.86 -32.17
N ARG A 108 -35.49 -46.86 -33.06
CA ARG A 108 -34.35 -47.35 -33.86
C ARG A 108 -33.86 -46.27 -34.84
N GLY A 109 -34.79 -45.57 -35.49
CA GLY A 109 -34.46 -44.45 -36.38
C GLY A 109 -33.80 -43.27 -35.68
N LEU A 110 -34.30 -42.92 -34.49
CA LEU A 110 -33.71 -41.86 -33.69
C LEU A 110 -32.29 -42.26 -33.25
N GLY A 111 -32.11 -43.53 -32.86
CA GLY A 111 -30.80 -44.09 -32.53
C GLY A 111 -29.82 -44.05 -33.70
N THR A 112 -30.25 -44.39 -34.92
CA THR A 112 -29.37 -44.32 -36.11
C THR A 112 -29.04 -42.87 -36.47
N MET A 113 -29.99 -41.94 -36.40
CA MET A 113 -29.75 -40.51 -36.64
C MET A 113 -28.73 -39.94 -35.64
N VAL A 114 -28.92 -40.20 -34.34
CA VAL A 114 -28.00 -39.73 -33.29
C VAL A 114 -26.62 -40.36 -33.44
N GLY A 115 -26.56 -41.67 -33.74
CA GLY A 115 -25.29 -42.37 -33.96
C GLY A 115 -24.51 -41.81 -35.14
N LEU A 116 -25.17 -41.59 -36.29
CA LEU A 116 -24.52 -41.01 -37.47
C LEU A 116 -24.10 -39.55 -37.23
N GLY A 117 -24.91 -38.77 -36.51
CA GLY A 117 -24.55 -37.41 -36.10
C GLY A 117 -23.32 -37.37 -35.20
N ALA A 118 -23.21 -38.29 -34.23
CA ALA A 118 -22.05 -38.40 -33.37
C ALA A 118 -20.78 -38.77 -34.15
N VAL A 119 -20.88 -39.68 -35.13
CA VAL A 119 -19.76 -40.04 -36.01
C VAL A 119 -19.35 -38.82 -36.86
N ALA A 120 -20.30 -38.10 -37.45
CA ALA A 120 -19.99 -36.91 -38.24
C ALA A 120 -19.27 -35.83 -37.41
N LEU A 121 -19.67 -35.62 -36.16
CA LEU A 121 -18.98 -34.71 -35.23
C LEU A 121 -17.61 -35.23 -34.80
N ALA A 122 -17.43 -36.54 -34.62
CA ALA A 122 -16.14 -37.12 -34.27
C ALA A 122 -15.11 -36.99 -35.40
N PHE A 123 -15.56 -36.96 -36.66
CA PHE A 123 -14.72 -36.69 -37.82
C PHE A 123 -14.69 -35.21 -38.23
N TRP A 124 -15.23 -34.32 -37.37
CA TRP A 124 -15.13 -32.89 -37.62
C TRP A 124 -13.66 -32.46 -37.55
N PRO A 125 -13.12 -31.82 -38.60
CA PRO A 125 -11.72 -31.44 -38.62
C PRO A 125 -11.45 -30.36 -37.57
N ASP A 126 -10.37 -30.52 -36.81
CA ASP A 126 -9.93 -29.52 -35.85
C ASP A 126 -9.32 -28.31 -36.59
N PHE A 127 -9.58 -27.10 -36.09
CA PHE A 127 -9.07 -25.84 -36.66
C PHE A 127 -7.69 -25.48 -36.10
N THR A 128 -6.88 -26.48 -35.75
CA THR A 128 -5.52 -26.26 -35.25
C THR A 128 -4.62 -25.81 -36.42
N PRO A 129 -4.03 -24.61 -36.35
CA PRO A 129 -3.13 -24.14 -37.41
C PRO A 129 -1.90 -25.05 -37.46
N LEU A 130 -1.65 -25.62 -38.63
CA LEU A 130 -0.40 -26.34 -38.91
C LEU A 130 0.75 -25.33 -38.92
N GLU A 131 1.42 -25.16 -37.78
CA GLU A 131 2.67 -24.40 -37.71
C GLU A 131 3.76 -25.14 -38.49
N ALA A 132 4.08 -24.63 -39.69
CA ALA A 132 5.28 -25.03 -40.39
C ALA A 132 6.50 -24.63 -39.56
N ARG A 133 7.33 -25.62 -39.18
CA ARG A 133 8.59 -25.37 -38.47
C ARG A 133 9.45 -24.40 -39.30
N PRO A 134 9.88 -23.24 -38.75
CA PRO A 134 10.65 -22.28 -39.54
C PRO A 134 11.96 -22.90 -40.01
N ALA A 135 12.35 -22.60 -41.25
CA ALA A 135 13.51 -23.19 -41.93
C ALA A 135 14.87 -22.80 -41.32
N MET A 136 14.91 -21.83 -40.40
CA MET A 136 16.12 -21.43 -39.69
C MET A 136 15.89 -21.41 -38.17
N PRO A 137 16.89 -21.84 -37.37
CA PRO A 137 16.84 -21.70 -35.92
C PRO A 137 16.80 -20.20 -35.55
N GLN A 138 15.69 -19.77 -34.97
CA GLN A 138 15.51 -18.39 -34.50
C GLN A 138 16.14 -18.23 -33.11
N GLY A 139 17.46 -18.10 -33.08
CA GLY A 139 18.14 -17.54 -31.92
C GLY A 139 17.80 -16.05 -31.77
N ALA A 140 17.81 -15.55 -30.54
CA ALA A 140 17.53 -14.13 -30.26
C ALA A 140 18.55 -13.19 -30.95
N ASP A 141 19.76 -13.69 -31.18
CA ASP A 141 20.84 -13.08 -31.94
C ASP A 141 20.48 -12.90 -33.43
N VAL A 142 20.06 -13.98 -34.09
CA VAL A 142 19.65 -13.96 -35.52
C VAL A 142 18.43 -13.05 -35.72
N ALA A 143 17.46 -13.11 -34.80
CA ALA A 143 16.29 -12.24 -34.84
C ALA A 143 16.64 -10.75 -34.61
N SER A 144 17.68 -10.46 -33.82
CA SER A 144 18.16 -9.10 -33.64
C SER A 144 18.89 -8.57 -34.87
N GLU A 145 19.69 -9.41 -35.53
CA GLU A 145 20.38 -9.05 -36.77
C GLU A 145 19.37 -8.77 -37.89
N MET A 146 18.40 -9.66 -38.09
CA MET A 146 17.34 -9.47 -39.09
C MET A 146 16.55 -8.17 -38.86
N ARG A 147 16.11 -7.89 -37.62
CA ARG A 147 15.38 -6.65 -37.31
C ARG A 147 16.17 -5.39 -37.67
N SER A 148 17.49 -5.42 -37.47
CA SER A 148 18.37 -4.30 -37.81
C SER A 148 18.58 -4.11 -39.31
N GLN A 149 18.36 -5.16 -40.11
CA GLN A 149 18.49 -5.16 -41.57
C GLN A 149 17.13 -5.01 -42.29
N MET A 150 16.02 -5.08 -41.57
CA MET A 150 14.67 -4.93 -42.14
C MET A 150 14.36 -3.47 -42.50
N ILE A 151 13.74 -3.28 -43.66
CA ILE A 151 13.20 -2.01 -44.12
C ILE A 151 11.68 -2.03 -43.89
N LEU A 152 11.26 -1.76 -42.65
CA LEU A 152 9.86 -1.71 -42.23
C LEU A 152 9.66 -0.56 -41.21
N PRO A 153 8.42 -0.12 -40.95
CA PRO A 153 8.13 0.82 -39.86
C PRO A 153 8.56 0.29 -38.49
N LEU A 154 9.04 1.17 -37.60
CA LEU A 154 9.39 0.85 -36.20
C LEU A 154 8.26 0.15 -35.43
N ALA A 155 7.02 0.49 -35.72
CA ALA A 155 5.83 -0.13 -35.11
C ALA A 155 5.69 -1.62 -35.44
N LEU A 156 6.32 -2.09 -36.52
CA LEU A 156 6.32 -3.49 -36.97
C LEU A 156 7.64 -4.21 -36.61
N GLY A 157 8.48 -3.60 -35.77
CA GLY A 157 9.63 -4.25 -35.16
C GLY A 157 10.98 -4.07 -35.85
N ALA A 158 11.08 -3.26 -36.91
CA ALA A 158 12.36 -2.90 -37.53
C ALA A 158 13.05 -1.73 -36.81
N ASP A 159 14.37 -1.79 -36.69
CA ASP A 159 15.20 -0.78 -36.01
C ASP A 159 16.41 -0.34 -36.84
N SER A 160 16.32 -0.47 -38.16
CA SER A 160 17.36 -0.08 -39.11
C SER A 160 17.86 1.35 -38.86
N GLY A 161 19.18 1.48 -38.75
CA GLY A 161 19.88 2.75 -38.54
C GLY A 161 19.95 3.27 -37.10
N ARG A 162 19.31 2.62 -36.10
CA ARG A 162 19.37 3.07 -34.69
C ARG A 162 20.30 2.25 -33.81
N ARG A 163 20.41 0.94 -34.04
CA ARG A 163 21.39 0.04 -33.39
C ARG A 163 21.67 -1.12 -34.35
N MET A 164 22.91 -1.28 -34.82
CA MET A 164 23.27 -2.53 -35.50
C MET A 164 23.18 -3.66 -34.47
N GLY A 165 22.60 -4.79 -34.87
CA GLY A 165 22.72 -6.03 -34.09
C GLY A 165 24.20 -6.37 -33.86
N PRO A 166 24.52 -7.17 -32.82
CA PRO A 166 25.90 -7.54 -32.55
C PRO A 166 26.50 -8.24 -33.77
N THR A 167 27.47 -7.61 -34.44
CA THR A 167 28.23 -8.25 -35.52
C THR A 167 29.32 -9.14 -34.93
N ALA A 168 30.03 -9.91 -35.77
CA ALA A 168 31.21 -10.68 -35.33
C ALA A 168 32.33 -9.80 -34.69
N ALA A 169 32.27 -8.47 -34.85
CA ALA A 169 33.17 -7.53 -34.19
C ALA A 169 32.73 -7.14 -32.76
N VAL A 170 31.50 -7.50 -32.35
CA VAL A 170 30.97 -7.22 -31.01
C VAL A 170 31.35 -8.35 -30.08
N ILE A 171 32.26 -8.06 -29.16
CA ILE A 171 32.61 -8.99 -28.08
C ILE A 171 31.56 -8.83 -26.98
N PRO A 172 30.78 -9.88 -26.65
CA PRO A 172 29.87 -9.81 -25.52
C PRO A 172 30.69 -9.57 -24.25
N LEU A 173 30.41 -8.46 -23.57
CA LEU A 173 31.00 -8.23 -22.25
C LEU A 173 30.49 -9.33 -21.32
N LYS A 174 31.41 -10.00 -20.61
CA LYS A 174 31.07 -11.01 -19.60
C LYS A 174 30.13 -10.45 -18.53
N SER A 175 30.15 -9.14 -18.32
CA SER A 175 29.23 -8.39 -17.47
C SER A 175 29.09 -6.95 -17.94
N ALA A 176 27.94 -6.34 -17.69
CA ALA A 176 27.78 -4.90 -17.91
C ALA A 176 28.75 -4.11 -17.00
N PRO A 177 29.36 -3.02 -17.51
CA PRO A 177 30.20 -2.17 -16.69
C PRO A 177 29.35 -1.55 -15.56
N GLU A 178 29.70 -1.85 -14.31
CA GLU A 178 29.01 -1.29 -13.16
C GLU A 178 29.43 0.17 -12.94
N ARG A 179 28.47 1.00 -12.49
CA ARG A 179 28.79 2.37 -12.10
C ARG A 179 29.76 2.37 -10.90
N PRO A 180 30.81 3.21 -10.94
CA PRO A 180 31.77 3.30 -9.85
C PRO A 180 31.10 3.82 -8.57
N GLN A 181 30.16 4.75 -8.69
CA GLN A 181 29.37 5.27 -7.57
C GLN A 181 27.88 5.26 -7.87
N ILE A 182 27.06 5.16 -6.82
CA ILE A 182 25.60 5.21 -6.90
C ILE A 182 25.09 6.21 -5.86
N GLN A 183 24.33 7.19 -6.32
CA GLN A 183 23.57 8.10 -5.45
C GLN A 183 22.16 7.54 -5.25
N LEU A 184 21.73 7.47 -3.99
CA LEU A 184 20.41 6.95 -3.61
C LEU A 184 19.81 7.87 -2.56
N MET A 185 18.50 8.09 -2.65
CA MET A 185 17.71 8.63 -1.54
C MET A 185 16.95 7.48 -0.91
N VAL A 186 17.15 7.27 0.39
CA VAL A 186 16.46 6.22 1.15
C VAL A 186 15.59 6.85 2.23
N THR A 187 14.57 6.13 2.67
CA THR A 187 13.65 6.59 3.71
C THR A 187 13.58 5.57 4.83
N LEU A 188 13.69 6.03 6.07
CA LEU A 188 13.52 5.20 7.26
C LEU A 188 12.04 4.85 7.42
N ALA A 189 11.66 3.60 7.20
CA ALA A 189 10.26 3.18 7.28
C ALA A 189 9.79 3.04 8.76
N PRO A 190 8.49 3.20 9.05
CA PRO A 190 7.96 2.94 10.39
C PRO A 190 8.25 1.49 10.83
N GLY A 191 8.83 1.32 12.02
CA GLY A 191 9.21 0.00 12.55
C GLY A 191 10.49 -0.61 11.96
N ASP A 192 11.14 0.09 11.04
CA ASP A 192 12.45 -0.28 10.49
C ASP A 192 13.59 0.23 11.39
N SER A 193 14.75 -0.41 11.31
CA SER A 193 15.95 0.05 12.01
C SER A 193 16.92 0.70 11.02
N PHE A 194 17.67 1.70 11.48
CA PHE A 194 18.70 2.36 10.69
C PHE A 194 19.66 1.37 10.01
N ALA A 195 20.10 0.33 10.73
CA ALA A 195 20.95 -0.71 10.19
C ALA A 195 20.27 -1.56 9.10
N SER A 196 18.99 -1.90 9.27
CA SER A 196 18.24 -2.70 8.29
C SER A 196 17.91 -1.90 7.03
N MET A 197 17.61 -0.61 7.18
CA MET A 197 17.47 0.34 6.07
C MET A 197 18.75 0.40 5.22
N LEU A 198 19.92 0.62 5.83
CA LEU A 198 21.20 0.65 5.12
C LEU A 198 21.54 -0.69 4.47
N ARG A 199 21.21 -1.81 5.12
CA ARG A 199 21.41 -3.15 4.55
C ARG A 199 20.56 -3.36 3.30
N ARG A 200 19.29 -2.93 3.30
CA ARG A 200 18.44 -2.96 2.10
C ARG A 200 18.97 -2.05 0.98
N ALA A 201 19.57 -0.92 1.34
CA ALA A 201 20.22 -0.01 0.39
C ALA A 201 21.51 -0.61 -0.23
N GLY A 202 21.98 -1.76 0.26
CA GLY A 202 23.16 -2.46 -0.27
C GLY A 202 24.48 -2.01 0.35
N VAL A 203 24.45 -1.37 1.52
CA VAL A 203 25.65 -0.92 2.25
C VAL A 203 26.37 -2.11 2.89
N ALA A 204 27.71 -2.07 2.89
CA ALA A 204 28.55 -3.08 3.53
C ALA A 204 28.38 -3.11 5.05
N ALA A 205 28.30 -4.32 5.63
CA ALA A 205 28.01 -4.52 7.05
C ALA A 205 28.95 -3.74 7.98
N GLY A 206 30.26 -3.74 7.73
CA GLY A 206 31.22 -2.99 8.55
C GLY A 206 31.04 -1.47 8.49
N ASP A 207 30.49 -0.93 7.41
CA ASP A 207 30.14 0.50 7.33
C ASP A 207 28.79 0.79 8.00
N ILE A 208 27.85 -0.15 8.00
CA ILE A 208 26.59 -0.03 8.73
C ILE A 208 26.87 0.13 10.23
N ASP A 209 27.70 -0.75 10.79
CA ASP A 209 28.02 -0.72 12.22
C ASP A 209 28.74 0.58 12.62
N ARG A 210 29.70 1.02 11.77
CA ARG A 210 30.38 2.31 11.97
C ARG A 210 29.44 3.50 11.86
N ALA A 211 28.57 3.52 10.84
CA ALA A 211 27.61 4.61 10.65
C ALA A 211 26.64 4.67 11.84
N ALA A 212 26.12 3.53 12.29
CA ALA A 212 25.24 3.45 13.45
C ALA A 212 25.94 3.93 14.74
N ALA A 213 27.20 3.53 14.96
CA ALA A 213 27.98 3.99 16.10
C ALA A 213 28.24 5.50 16.06
N LEU A 214 28.62 6.05 14.91
CA LEU A 214 28.87 7.48 14.73
C LEU A 214 27.59 8.31 14.92
N VAL A 215 26.49 7.93 14.28
CA VAL A 215 25.18 8.59 14.46
C VAL A 215 24.75 8.52 15.92
N GLY A 216 24.94 7.38 16.59
CA GLY A 216 24.65 7.16 18.00
C GLY A 216 25.40 8.10 18.96
N GLN A 217 26.53 8.67 18.56
CA GLN A 217 27.25 9.69 19.37
C GLN A 217 26.55 11.06 19.34
N ALA A 218 25.68 11.32 18.36
CA ALA A 218 25.00 12.59 18.20
C ALA A 218 23.51 12.52 18.57
N VAL A 219 22.83 11.45 18.17
CA VAL A 219 21.39 11.23 18.42
C VAL A 219 21.17 9.74 18.65
N ALA A 220 20.31 9.38 19.61
CA ALA A 220 19.92 7.99 19.76
C ALA A 220 19.22 7.51 18.49
N VAL A 221 19.65 6.39 17.93
CA VAL A 221 19.15 5.91 16.63
C VAL A 221 17.62 5.68 16.62
N GLY A 222 17.02 5.42 17.79
CA GLY A 222 15.57 5.31 17.97
C GLY A 222 14.80 6.64 17.98
N ASP A 223 15.48 7.77 18.19
CA ASP A 223 14.88 9.11 18.20
C ASP A 223 14.75 9.69 16.78
N ILE A 224 15.38 9.06 15.78
CA ILE A 224 15.26 9.46 14.38
C ILE A 224 13.83 9.15 13.92
N ALA A 225 13.09 10.19 13.51
CA ALA A 225 11.71 10.03 13.12
C ALA A 225 11.55 9.09 11.92
N ALA A 226 10.54 8.21 11.97
CA ALA A 226 10.12 7.46 10.80
C ALA A 226 9.69 8.43 9.69
N GLY A 227 10.03 8.10 8.44
CA GLY A 227 9.86 8.97 7.28
C GLY A 227 11.07 9.87 7.00
N THR A 228 12.12 9.86 7.84
CA THR A 228 13.35 10.62 7.58
C THR A 228 13.99 10.14 6.28
N GLN A 229 14.19 11.07 5.35
CA GLN A 229 14.90 10.84 4.10
C GLN A 229 16.39 11.04 4.30
N MET A 230 17.19 10.21 3.66
CA MET A 230 18.65 10.22 3.77
C MET A 230 19.27 10.08 2.38
N ASP A 231 20.23 10.95 2.09
CA ASP A 231 20.99 10.94 0.86
C ASP A 231 22.26 10.11 1.04
N LEU A 232 22.42 9.07 0.23
CA LEU A 232 23.52 8.13 0.27
C LEU A 232 24.34 8.22 -1.00
N LEU A 233 25.66 8.23 -0.85
CA LEU A 233 26.62 7.94 -1.91
C LEU A 233 27.28 6.60 -1.60
N LEU A 234 27.06 5.61 -2.45
CA LEU A 234 27.71 4.31 -2.36
C LEU A 234 28.91 4.25 -3.30
N GLY A 235 30.04 3.78 -2.77
CA GLY A 235 31.27 3.65 -3.51
C GLY A 235 31.32 2.43 -4.42
N ARG A 236 32.53 2.17 -4.94
CA ARG A 236 32.78 1.03 -5.83
C ARG A 236 32.68 -0.27 -5.07
N ARG A 237 31.94 -1.21 -5.64
CA ARG A 237 31.82 -2.58 -5.13
C ARG A 237 33.18 -3.30 -5.21
N PRO A 238 33.62 -4.02 -4.15
CA PRO A 238 34.91 -4.71 -4.14
C PRO A 238 34.96 -5.97 -5.02
N ALA A 239 33.85 -6.71 -5.12
CA ALA A 239 33.72 -7.90 -5.96
C ALA A 239 32.27 -8.07 -6.44
N PRO A 240 31.99 -8.70 -7.61
CA PRO A 240 30.63 -8.88 -8.12
C PRO A 240 29.69 -9.47 -7.06
N GLY A 241 28.50 -8.89 -6.90
CA GLY A 241 27.51 -9.31 -5.89
C GLY A 241 27.81 -8.87 -4.45
N ALA A 242 28.99 -8.34 -4.14
CA ALA A 242 29.31 -7.85 -2.80
C ALA A 242 28.57 -6.54 -2.45
N PRO A 243 28.27 -6.29 -1.16
CA PRO A 243 27.78 -4.98 -0.71
C PRO A 243 28.76 -3.85 -1.04
N ARG A 244 28.24 -2.62 -1.20
CA ARG A 244 29.03 -1.43 -1.52
C ARG A 244 29.48 -0.70 -0.26
N PRO A 245 30.70 -0.13 -0.24
CA PRO A 245 31.10 0.74 0.85
C PRO A 245 30.26 2.03 0.84
N LEU A 246 30.07 2.61 2.02
CA LEU A 246 29.42 3.92 2.17
C LEU A 246 30.46 5.03 1.97
N ASP A 247 30.27 5.90 0.98
CA ASP A 247 31.15 7.05 0.73
C ASP A 247 30.62 8.30 1.45
N SER A 248 29.31 8.56 1.37
CA SER A 248 28.66 9.60 2.18
C SER A 248 27.23 9.25 2.56
N LEU A 249 26.78 9.81 3.67
CA LEU A 249 25.41 9.74 4.17
C LEU A 249 25.06 11.09 4.80
N ALA A 250 24.07 11.80 4.26
CA ALA A 250 23.59 13.07 4.80
C ALA A 250 22.09 13.00 5.07
N PHE A 251 21.66 13.48 6.23
CA PHE A 251 20.24 13.53 6.57
C PHE A 251 19.92 14.49 7.71
N ARG A 252 18.64 14.88 7.78
CA ARG A 252 18.09 15.69 8.86
C ARG A 252 17.74 14.80 10.06
N ALA A 253 18.63 14.74 11.05
CA ALA A 253 18.45 13.88 12.23
C ALA A 253 17.40 14.45 13.22
N ARG A 254 17.39 15.78 13.39
CA ARG A 254 16.37 16.50 14.17
C ARG A 254 16.06 17.83 13.48
N PHE A 255 15.01 18.52 13.94
CA PHE A 255 14.64 19.83 13.38
C PHE A 255 15.75 20.89 13.51
N ASP A 256 16.68 20.73 14.46
CA ASP A 256 17.82 21.64 14.72
C ASP A 256 19.18 21.04 14.32
N LEU A 257 19.21 19.83 13.74
CA LEU A 257 20.46 19.09 13.54
C LEU A 257 20.44 18.27 12.25
N GLU A 258 21.38 18.58 11.36
CA GLU A 258 21.74 17.78 10.20
C GLU A 258 23.04 17.03 10.49
N LEU A 259 23.07 15.75 10.11
CA LEU A 259 24.24 14.89 10.25
C LEU A 259 24.75 14.52 8.86
N GLU A 260 26.06 14.63 8.70
CA GLU A 260 26.77 14.28 7.48
C GLU A 260 27.91 13.32 7.86
N LEU A 261 27.87 12.11 7.31
CA LEU A 261 28.95 11.14 7.41
C LEU A 261 29.66 11.11 6.08
N THR A 262 30.96 11.34 6.08
CA THR A 262 31.78 11.37 4.85
C THR A 262 33.02 10.53 5.02
N ARG A 263 33.33 9.73 4.01
CA ARG A 263 34.61 9.06 3.88
C ARG A 263 35.64 10.03 3.30
N PRO A 264 36.88 10.10 3.83
CA PRO A 264 37.94 10.91 3.24
C PRO A 264 38.13 10.57 1.75
N GLY A 265 38.24 11.60 0.92
CA GLY A 265 38.34 11.45 -0.54
C GLY A 265 36.99 11.38 -1.27
N ALA A 266 35.85 11.24 -0.56
CA ALA A 266 34.53 11.25 -1.18
C ALA A 266 34.21 12.63 -1.77
N GLY A 267 33.97 12.67 -3.09
CA GLY A 267 33.62 13.91 -3.80
C GLY A 267 34.80 14.86 -4.07
N THR A 268 36.03 14.46 -3.73
CA THR A 268 37.23 15.24 -4.05
C THR A 268 37.84 14.79 -5.37
N ILE A 269 38.36 15.74 -6.13
CA ILE A 269 39.03 15.52 -7.41
C ILE A 269 40.50 15.87 -7.23
N ALA A 270 41.38 14.98 -7.70
CA ALA A 270 42.82 15.18 -7.67
C ALA A 270 43.23 16.29 -8.65
N GLU A 271 44.45 16.81 -8.52
CA GLU A 271 44.97 17.91 -9.37
C GLU A 271 44.97 17.56 -10.86
N ASP A 272 44.96 16.27 -11.21
CA ASP A 272 44.89 15.73 -12.56
C ASP A 272 43.45 15.62 -13.13
N GLY A 273 42.44 16.08 -12.38
CA GLY A 273 41.04 15.99 -12.75
C GLY A 273 40.40 14.62 -12.54
N THR A 274 41.12 13.66 -11.94
CA THR A 274 40.57 12.33 -11.63
C THR A 274 39.88 12.32 -10.26
N PRO A 275 38.70 11.66 -10.11
CA PRO A 275 38.08 11.49 -8.80
C PRO A 275 39.01 10.68 -7.87
N VAL A 276 39.31 11.24 -6.70
CA VAL A 276 40.09 10.52 -5.68
C VAL A 276 39.27 9.33 -5.21
N VAL A 277 39.88 8.14 -5.15
CA VAL A 277 39.22 6.96 -4.61
C VAL A 277 39.04 7.14 -3.09
N PRO A 278 37.80 7.18 -2.58
CA PRO A 278 37.57 7.42 -1.16
C PRO A 278 38.15 6.27 -0.33
N SER A 279 38.89 6.60 0.72
CA SER A 279 39.55 5.60 1.58
C SER A 279 39.63 6.07 3.03
N GLY A 280 39.79 5.13 3.97
CA GLY A 280 39.81 5.42 5.40
C GLY A 280 38.43 5.34 6.08
N PRO A 281 38.33 5.62 7.39
CA PRO A 281 37.10 5.50 8.17
C PRO A 281 36.10 6.62 7.85
N LEU A 282 34.81 6.37 8.13
CA LEU A 282 33.77 7.41 8.07
C LEU A 282 34.02 8.45 9.17
N ALA A 283 33.87 9.73 8.84
CA ALA A 283 33.91 10.83 9.79
C ALA A 283 32.52 11.46 9.91
N LEU A 284 32.12 11.79 11.14
CA LEU A 284 30.85 12.47 11.42
C LEU A 284 31.07 13.99 11.48
N LYS A 285 30.26 14.73 10.74
CA LYS A 285 30.12 16.17 10.81
C LYS A 285 28.71 16.52 11.29
N ARG A 286 28.64 17.42 12.27
CA ARG A 286 27.39 17.90 12.88
C ARG A 286 27.12 19.31 12.39
N ASN A 287 26.05 19.48 11.64
CA ASN A 287 25.61 20.78 11.15
C ASN A 287 24.43 21.23 12.02
N ILE A 288 24.70 22.08 13.01
CA ILE A 288 23.66 22.65 13.87
C ILE A 288 22.94 23.73 13.07
N ILE A 289 21.62 23.65 13.05
CA ILE A 289 20.77 24.56 12.31
C ILE A 289 20.05 25.46 13.30
N ARG A 290 20.13 26.76 13.06
CA ARG A 290 19.44 27.74 13.89
C ARG A 290 17.93 27.55 13.77
N VAL A 291 17.27 27.40 14.91
CA VAL A 291 15.83 27.29 15.02
C VAL A 291 15.32 28.44 15.86
N ASP A 292 14.24 29.04 15.41
CA ASP A 292 13.46 29.99 16.18
C ASP A 292 12.16 29.33 16.61
N GLU A 293 11.89 29.40 17.92
CA GLU A 293 10.76 28.75 18.58
C GLU A 293 9.66 29.75 18.98
N THR A 294 9.66 30.95 18.38
CA THR A 294 8.61 31.95 18.60
C THR A 294 7.24 31.34 18.29
N PRO A 295 6.32 31.24 19.29
CA PRO A 295 5.03 30.63 19.07
C PRO A 295 4.20 31.35 18.02
N LEU A 296 3.36 30.60 17.30
CA LEU A 296 2.46 31.16 16.31
C LEU A 296 1.13 31.52 16.96
N ARG A 297 0.82 32.83 16.98
CA ARG A 297 -0.51 33.35 17.33
C ARG A 297 -1.36 33.60 16.09
N VAL A 298 -2.56 33.06 16.08
CA VAL A 298 -3.57 33.26 15.04
C VAL A 298 -4.86 33.76 15.68
N ARG A 299 -5.47 34.78 15.06
CA ARG A 299 -6.76 35.34 15.45
C ARG A 299 -7.69 35.41 14.25
N GLY A 300 -8.99 35.25 14.47
CA GLY A 300 -9.98 35.32 13.41
C GLY A 300 -11.42 35.15 13.91
N VAL A 301 -12.39 35.37 13.03
CA VAL A 301 -13.81 35.20 13.33
C VAL A 301 -14.23 33.72 13.25
N VAL A 302 -15.14 33.30 14.13
CA VAL A 302 -15.63 31.91 14.18
C VAL A 302 -16.40 31.52 12.91
N GLY A 303 -17.22 32.43 12.36
CA GLY A 303 -17.98 32.17 11.14
C GLY A 303 -19.02 31.06 11.30
N SER A 304 -19.40 30.41 10.19
CA SER A 304 -20.41 29.34 10.20
C SER A 304 -19.90 27.99 10.71
N SER A 305 -18.57 27.81 10.77
CA SER A 305 -17.95 26.61 11.31
C SER A 305 -16.60 26.94 11.91
N HIS A 306 -16.51 26.84 13.24
CA HIS A 306 -15.30 27.15 14.00
C HIS A 306 -14.07 26.40 13.46
N TYR A 307 -14.22 25.09 13.19
CA TYR A 307 -13.16 24.26 12.62
C TYR A 307 -12.69 24.80 11.26
N ARG A 308 -13.61 25.13 10.34
CA ARG A 308 -13.24 25.59 8.99
C ARG A 308 -12.55 26.94 9.02
N SER A 309 -13.05 27.89 9.83
CA SER A 309 -12.48 29.23 9.94
C SER A 309 -11.05 29.18 10.48
N MET A 310 -10.77 28.34 11.48
CA MET A 310 -9.40 28.15 11.98
C MET A 310 -8.48 27.50 10.95
N ARG A 311 -8.96 26.51 10.18
CA ARG A 311 -8.19 25.87 9.11
C ARG A 311 -7.86 26.85 7.99
N GLN A 312 -8.80 27.72 7.62
CA GLN A 312 -8.59 28.79 6.64
C GLN A 312 -7.57 29.82 7.13
N ALA A 313 -7.53 30.09 8.44
CA ALA A 313 -6.52 30.95 9.06
C ALA A 313 -5.13 30.30 9.19
N GLY A 314 -4.92 29.08 8.67
CA GLY A 314 -3.61 28.41 8.64
C GLY A 314 -3.30 27.57 9.89
N VAL A 315 -4.26 27.34 10.78
CA VAL A 315 -4.06 26.53 11.98
C VAL A 315 -4.01 25.03 11.61
N PRO A 316 -3.02 24.24 12.08
CA PRO A 316 -2.96 22.79 11.88
C PRO A 316 -4.18 22.05 12.45
N ALA A 317 -4.63 20.98 11.78
CA ALA A 317 -5.83 20.24 12.18
C ALA A 317 -5.74 19.66 13.61
N SER A 318 -4.57 19.18 14.01
CA SER A 318 -4.31 18.68 15.38
C SER A 318 -4.53 19.77 16.43
N ALA A 319 -3.99 20.97 16.20
CA ALA A 319 -4.16 22.10 17.11
C ALA A 319 -5.61 22.58 17.19
N VAL A 320 -6.35 22.57 16.06
CA VAL A 320 -7.80 22.88 16.06
C VAL A 320 -8.57 21.88 16.92
N GLN A 321 -8.28 20.59 16.81
CA GLN A 321 -8.93 19.56 17.62
C GLN A 321 -8.64 19.71 19.12
N GLU A 322 -7.38 19.96 19.48
CA GLU A 322 -6.99 20.24 20.87
C GLU A 322 -7.72 21.48 21.40
N TYR A 323 -7.86 22.52 20.57
CA TYR A 323 -8.50 23.78 20.94
C TYR A 323 -10.00 23.58 21.22
N LEU A 324 -10.71 22.90 20.30
CA LEU A 324 -12.13 22.61 20.48
C LEU A 324 -12.36 21.74 21.72
N LYS A 325 -11.53 20.71 21.93
CA LYS A 325 -11.60 19.86 23.12
C LYS A 325 -11.36 20.63 24.42
N ALA A 326 -10.43 21.58 24.41
CA ALA A 326 -10.13 22.39 25.59
C ALA A 326 -11.30 23.34 25.94
N LEU A 327 -11.93 23.94 24.94
CA LEU A 327 -13.07 24.85 25.15
C LEU A 327 -14.37 24.13 25.53
N ASP A 328 -14.66 22.98 24.92
CA ASP A 328 -15.86 22.18 25.21
C ASP A 328 -15.92 21.74 26.69
N ALA A 329 -14.77 21.61 27.35
CA ALA A 329 -14.70 21.33 28.78
C ALA A 329 -15.19 22.49 29.68
N GLN A 330 -15.31 23.71 29.14
CA GLN A 330 -15.60 24.92 29.91
C GLN A 330 -16.89 25.63 29.49
N ILE A 331 -17.25 25.57 28.20
CA ILE A 331 -18.43 26.26 27.64
C ILE A 331 -19.22 25.33 26.72
N ASP A 332 -20.55 25.47 26.70
CA ASP A 332 -21.40 24.80 25.73
C ASP A 332 -21.27 25.49 24.37
N MET A 333 -20.45 24.94 23.49
CA MET A 333 -20.10 25.59 22.22
C MET A 333 -21.32 25.87 21.32
N ASP A 334 -22.36 25.03 21.36
CA ASP A 334 -23.53 25.17 20.50
C ASP A 334 -24.45 26.32 20.93
N ARG A 335 -24.44 26.64 22.23
CA ARG A 335 -25.30 27.69 22.81
C ARG A 335 -24.57 28.99 23.10
N GLU A 336 -23.27 28.89 23.40
CA GLU A 336 -22.49 30.00 23.94
C GLU A 336 -21.64 30.73 22.91
N VAL A 337 -21.38 30.13 21.75
CA VAL A 337 -20.52 30.67 20.70
C VAL A 337 -21.33 31.10 19.48
N SER A 338 -21.16 32.36 19.08
CA SER A 338 -21.75 32.95 17.90
C SER A 338 -20.77 32.97 16.72
N SER A 339 -21.31 33.05 15.50
CA SER A 339 -20.50 33.25 14.28
C SER A 339 -19.73 34.57 14.25
N ALA A 340 -20.19 35.57 15.02
CA ALA A 340 -19.55 36.88 15.15
C ALA A 340 -18.43 36.92 16.22
N ASP A 341 -18.25 35.85 16.99
CA ASP A 341 -17.22 35.78 18.01
C ASP A 341 -15.83 35.62 17.39
N GLU A 342 -14.79 35.99 18.14
CA GLU A 342 -13.40 35.95 17.69
C GLU A 342 -12.61 34.89 18.47
N PHE A 343 -11.90 34.02 17.76
CA PHE A 343 -10.96 33.07 18.38
C PHE A 343 -9.54 33.64 18.43
N ASP A 344 -8.79 33.25 19.45
CA ASP A 344 -7.38 33.60 19.68
C ASP A 344 -6.63 32.32 20.08
N ILE A 345 -5.81 31.80 19.17
CA ILE A 345 -5.09 30.55 19.37
C ILE A 345 -3.58 30.80 19.30
N ILE A 346 -2.83 30.21 20.23
CA ILE A 346 -1.36 30.23 20.21
C ILE A 346 -0.86 28.80 20.25
N ILE A 347 -0.05 28.43 19.27
CA ILE A 347 0.54 27.10 19.13
C ILE A 347 2.06 27.19 19.19
N ALA A 348 2.70 26.14 19.71
CA ALA A 348 4.14 25.99 19.57
C ALA A 348 4.50 25.96 18.09
N TYR A 349 5.53 26.68 17.70
CA TYR A 349 5.94 26.78 16.31
C TYR A 349 7.45 26.84 16.25
N ARG A 350 8.04 26.06 15.34
CA ARG A 350 9.48 26.04 15.11
C ARG A 350 9.74 26.35 13.66
N ARG A 351 10.69 27.24 13.42
CA ARG A 351 11.15 27.59 12.08
C ARG A 351 12.66 27.47 12.02
N ALA A 352 13.15 26.70 11.06
CA ALA A 352 14.58 26.52 10.85
C ALA A 352 15.11 27.58 9.87
N ALA A 353 16.38 27.94 9.99
CA ALA A 353 17.05 28.80 9.01
C ALA A 353 17.05 28.22 7.59
N THR A 354 16.86 26.90 7.44
CA THR A 354 16.68 26.22 6.15
C THR A 354 15.32 26.48 5.50
N GLY A 355 14.42 27.22 6.15
CA GLY A 355 13.07 27.54 5.66
C GLY A 355 12.00 26.52 6.05
N GLU A 356 12.39 25.38 6.63
CA GLU A 356 11.46 24.39 7.17
C GLU A 356 10.67 24.97 8.35
N ARG A 357 9.38 24.60 8.44
CA ARG A 357 8.48 25.06 9.50
C ARG A 357 7.73 23.87 10.09
N GLN A 358 7.65 23.82 11.41
CA GLN A 358 6.97 22.76 12.14
C GLN A 358 6.04 23.37 13.20
N ALA A 359 4.75 23.09 13.08
CA ALA A 359 3.79 23.40 14.12
C ALA A 359 3.78 22.28 15.18
N GLY A 360 3.64 22.69 16.44
CA GLY A 360 3.57 21.82 17.60
C GLY A 360 2.23 21.91 18.34
N GLN A 361 2.28 21.64 19.64
CA GLN A 361 1.11 21.58 20.51
C GLN A 361 0.42 22.93 20.73
N LEU A 362 -0.86 22.88 21.10
CA LEU A 362 -1.62 24.05 21.54
C LEU A 362 -1.10 24.59 22.88
N LEU A 363 -0.75 25.86 22.95
CA LEU A 363 -0.32 26.53 24.18
C LEU A 363 -1.42 27.36 24.83
N TYR A 364 -2.25 28.00 24.02
CA TYR A 364 -3.31 28.91 24.46
C TYR A 364 -4.56 28.80 23.57
N ALA A 365 -5.73 28.77 24.20
CA ALA A 365 -7.03 28.81 23.55
C ALA A 365 -7.89 29.91 24.18
N GLY A 366 -8.20 30.95 23.41
CA GLY A 366 -9.06 32.04 23.82
C GLY A 366 -10.23 32.22 22.86
N ILE A 367 -11.38 32.61 23.41
CA ILE A 367 -12.51 33.06 22.61
C ILE A 367 -13.09 34.35 23.21
N ASP A 368 -13.15 35.39 22.38
CA ASP A 368 -13.77 36.66 22.70
C ASP A 368 -15.22 36.64 22.23
N ARG A 369 -16.13 36.87 23.18
CA ARG A 369 -17.56 36.71 22.99
C ARG A 369 -18.22 38.06 23.18
N SER A 370 -18.92 38.55 22.16
CA SER A 370 -19.50 39.89 22.18
C SER A 370 -20.47 40.07 23.35
N GLY A 371 -20.08 40.85 24.37
CA GLY A 371 -20.89 41.11 25.57
C GLY A 371 -20.87 40.03 26.66
N ARG A 372 -20.01 39.00 26.54
CA ARG A 372 -19.81 37.94 27.56
C ARG A 372 -18.36 37.94 28.03
N PRO A 373 -18.06 37.39 29.23
CA PRO A 373 -16.69 37.27 29.70
C PRO A 373 -15.86 36.39 28.74
N ARG A 374 -14.67 36.88 28.36
CA ARG A 374 -13.70 36.16 27.53
C ARG A 374 -13.23 34.90 28.24
N THR A 375 -13.34 33.76 27.57
CA THR A 375 -12.79 32.49 28.06
C THR A 375 -11.36 32.38 27.55
N GLN A 376 -10.42 32.09 28.45
CA GLN A 376 -8.99 32.02 28.13
C GLN A 376 -8.40 30.81 28.81
N LEU A 377 -7.85 29.87 28.05
CA LEU A 377 -7.28 28.63 28.55
C LEU A 377 -5.80 28.58 28.19
N MET A 378 -4.94 28.25 29.16
CA MET A 378 -3.52 28.04 28.93
C MET A 378 -3.12 26.64 29.34
N ARG A 379 -2.32 25.98 28.50
CA ARG A 379 -1.69 24.70 28.81
C ARG A 379 -0.63 24.91 29.90
N TRP A 380 -0.72 24.18 31.00
CA TRP A 380 0.18 24.29 32.16
C TRP A 380 0.49 22.95 32.82
N GLY A 381 1.63 22.89 33.51
CA GLY A 381 2.13 21.70 34.20
C GLY A 381 2.76 20.66 33.27
N SER A 382 3.44 19.67 33.86
CA SER A 382 4.09 18.56 33.14
C SER A 382 3.08 17.67 32.40
N GLU A 383 1.87 17.54 32.93
CA GLU A 383 0.76 16.82 32.29
C GLU A 383 0.10 17.62 31.15
N GLY A 384 0.42 18.92 31.00
CA GLY A 384 -0.11 19.77 29.95
C GLY A 384 -1.64 19.93 30.00
N ARG A 385 -2.21 20.11 31.19
CA ARG A 385 -3.65 20.38 31.37
C ARG A 385 -3.98 21.83 31.02
N PHE A 386 -5.20 22.09 30.60
CA PHE A 386 -5.67 23.45 30.32
C PHE A 386 -6.33 24.07 31.55
N TYR A 387 -5.87 25.25 31.94
CA TYR A 387 -6.41 26.02 33.05
C TYR A 387 -6.99 27.34 32.54
N GLU A 388 -8.16 27.70 33.04
CA GLU A 388 -8.84 28.94 32.66
C GLU A 388 -8.23 30.14 33.39
N ALA A 389 -7.82 31.20 32.68
CA ALA A 389 -7.16 32.37 33.23
C ALA A 389 -8.03 33.15 34.24
N SER A 390 -9.34 33.21 34.02
CA SER A 390 -10.34 33.76 34.95
C SER A 390 -10.64 32.82 36.11
N GLY A 391 -10.47 31.52 35.91
CA GLY A 391 -10.77 30.46 36.86
C GLY A 391 -9.55 29.90 37.60
N VAL A 392 -8.34 30.46 37.44
CA VAL A 392 -7.16 30.01 38.18
C VAL A 392 -7.35 30.36 39.65
N GLY A 393 -7.86 29.41 40.41
CA GLY A 393 -8.39 29.68 41.73
C GLY A 393 -9.69 28.95 42.05
N GLU A 394 -10.42 28.48 41.04
CA GLU A 394 -11.77 27.98 41.24
C GLU A 394 -12.08 26.70 40.47
N GLN A 395 -11.89 25.56 41.12
CA GLN A 395 -12.64 24.37 40.72
C GLN A 395 -14.07 24.48 41.27
N ARG A 396 -15.07 24.65 40.39
CA ARG A 396 -16.49 24.56 40.75
C ARG A 396 -16.90 23.11 41.03
N ARG A 397 -16.39 22.53 42.11
CA ARG A 397 -16.95 21.31 42.71
C ARG A 397 -18.11 21.68 43.63
N GLY A 398 -19.16 22.26 43.06
CA GLY A 398 -20.43 22.40 43.74
C GLY A 398 -21.11 21.03 43.91
N LEU A 399 -21.90 20.84 44.96
CA LEU A 399 -22.76 19.67 45.07
C LEU A 399 -23.71 19.64 43.87
N LEU A 400 -23.77 18.51 43.18
CA LEU A 400 -24.86 18.25 42.25
C LEU A 400 -26.11 17.92 43.06
N ALA A 401 -27.30 18.35 42.62
CA ALA A 401 -28.54 17.85 43.20
C ALA A 401 -28.60 16.32 43.00
N PRO A 402 -28.85 15.52 44.05
CA PRO A 402 -28.76 14.07 43.98
C PRO A 402 -29.86 13.42 43.12
N VAL A 403 -30.95 14.15 42.86
CA VAL A 403 -32.07 13.73 42.00
C VAL A 403 -32.73 14.99 41.40
N PRO A 404 -33.27 14.92 40.16
CA PRO A 404 -34.12 15.98 39.63
C PRO A 404 -35.47 16.01 40.36
N GLY A 405 -35.65 16.98 41.26
CA GLY A 405 -36.87 17.12 42.06
C GLY A 405 -36.84 18.32 43.01
N ALA A 406 -38.01 18.85 43.36
CA ALA A 406 -38.12 19.91 44.35
C ALA A 406 -37.95 19.35 45.77
N VAL A 407 -37.37 20.15 46.66
CA VAL A 407 -37.29 19.82 48.10
C VAL A 407 -38.69 19.92 48.70
N THR A 408 -39.19 18.82 49.25
CA THR A 408 -40.51 18.76 49.92
C THR A 408 -40.42 18.88 51.44
N SER A 409 -39.25 18.62 52.02
CA SER A 409 -39.06 18.65 53.47
C SER A 409 -37.62 19.02 53.79
N ASN A 410 -37.46 20.00 54.67
CA ASN A 410 -36.16 20.51 55.09
C ASN A 410 -35.61 19.76 56.31
N PHE A 411 -34.31 19.92 56.55
CA PHE A 411 -33.63 19.45 57.76
C PHE A 411 -34.13 20.21 58.99
N GLY A 412 -34.34 19.51 60.12
CA GLY A 412 -34.75 20.13 61.39
C GLY A 412 -35.82 19.38 62.17
N MET A 413 -36.22 19.93 63.32
CA MET A 413 -37.28 19.36 64.16
C MET A 413 -38.65 19.53 63.51
N ARG A 414 -39.39 18.43 63.32
CA ARG A 414 -40.74 18.45 62.76
C ARG A 414 -41.59 17.29 63.29
N ARG A 415 -42.91 17.40 63.17
CA ARG A 415 -43.83 16.28 63.47
C ARG A 415 -43.62 15.17 62.44
N HIS A 416 -43.36 13.94 62.90
CA HIS A 416 -43.09 12.80 62.02
C HIS A 416 -44.41 12.27 61.43
N PRO A 417 -44.55 12.17 60.10
CA PRO A 417 -45.84 11.88 59.45
C PRO A 417 -46.38 10.48 59.77
N ILE A 418 -45.50 9.52 60.06
CA ILE A 418 -45.89 8.14 60.39
C ILE A 418 -45.98 7.89 61.90
N LEU A 419 -45.17 8.59 62.70
CA LEU A 419 -44.99 8.28 64.12
C LEU A 419 -45.77 9.24 65.04
N GLY A 420 -46.26 10.37 64.51
CA GLY A 420 -47.18 11.27 65.21
C GLY A 420 -46.54 12.28 66.17
N TYR A 421 -45.28 12.10 66.60
CA TYR A 421 -44.56 13.01 67.52
C TYR A 421 -43.45 13.82 66.84
N ASN A 422 -42.94 14.87 67.51
CA ASN A 422 -41.84 15.71 67.00
C ASN A 422 -40.51 14.97 67.02
N ARG A 423 -39.86 14.85 65.85
CA ARG A 423 -38.60 14.15 65.65
C ARG A 423 -37.66 14.97 64.77
N MET A 424 -36.37 14.83 65.02
CA MET A 424 -35.33 15.42 64.19
C MET A 424 -35.32 14.77 62.80
N HIS A 425 -35.51 15.57 61.76
CA HIS A 425 -35.30 15.18 60.38
C HIS A 425 -33.84 15.41 59.99
N ALA A 426 -33.05 14.33 59.91
CA ALA A 426 -31.59 14.38 59.76
C ALA A 426 -31.10 14.63 58.32
N GLY A 427 -32.01 14.96 57.40
CA GLY A 427 -31.73 15.20 55.98
C GLY A 427 -32.76 16.11 55.33
N ILE A 428 -32.76 16.14 54.00
CA ILE A 428 -33.76 16.80 53.17
C ILE A 428 -34.44 15.78 52.26
N ASP A 429 -35.73 15.98 52.00
CA ASP A 429 -36.51 15.08 51.14
C ASP A 429 -36.72 15.73 49.77
N PHE A 430 -36.33 15.04 48.71
CA PHE A 430 -36.59 15.43 47.33
C PHE A 430 -37.76 14.62 46.77
N LYS A 431 -38.77 15.32 46.23
CA LYS A 431 -39.85 14.66 45.49
C LYS A 431 -39.35 14.21 44.14
N ALA A 432 -39.40 12.90 43.91
CA ALA A 432 -39.02 12.29 42.65
C ALA A 432 -39.88 11.05 42.39
N ARG A 433 -40.07 10.70 41.11
CA ARG A 433 -40.88 9.52 40.74
C ARG A 433 -40.13 8.24 41.12
N TYR A 434 -40.87 7.17 41.39
CA TYR A 434 -40.29 5.85 41.59
C TYR A 434 -39.41 5.49 40.38
N GLY A 435 -38.20 4.96 40.63
CA GLY A 435 -37.23 4.63 39.60
C GLY A 435 -36.37 5.79 39.08
N THR A 436 -36.55 7.02 39.57
CA THR A 436 -35.70 8.16 39.15
C THR A 436 -34.24 7.88 39.52
N PRO A 437 -33.24 8.07 38.63
CA PRO A 437 -31.83 7.88 38.95
C PRO A 437 -31.37 8.81 40.08
N ILE A 438 -30.68 8.23 41.05
CA ILE A 438 -29.99 8.93 42.14
C ILE A 438 -28.50 8.94 41.80
N VAL A 439 -27.88 10.11 41.85
CA VAL A 439 -26.48 10.31 41.49
C VAL A 439 -25.65 10.76 42.69
N ALA A 440 -24.35 10.42 42.67
CA ALA A 440 -23.40 10.88 43.68
C ALA A 440 -23.20 12.40 43.57
N VAL A 441 -23.42 13.12 44.66
CA VAL A 441 -23.30 14.59 44.69
C VAL A 441 -21.86 15.09 44.55
N SER A 442 -20.88 14.25 44.87
CA SER A 442 -19.44 14.49 44.79
C SER A 442 -18.69 13.16 44.66
N ASP A 443 -17.41 13.20 44.27
CA ASP A 443 -16.53 12.03 44.24
C ASP A 443 -16.42 11.41 45.64
N GLY A 444 -16.33 10.09 45.73
CA GLY A 444 -16.19 9.42 47.02
C GLY A 444 -16.10 7.91 46.95
N ARG A 445 -16.04 7.28 48.12
CA ARG A 445 -16.05 5.83 48.29
C ARG A 445 -17.33 5.39 48.99
N VAL A 446 -17.95 4.32 48.50
CA VAL A 446 -19.12 3.72 49.14
C VAL A 446 -18.68 3.08 50.46
N SER A 447 -19.08 3.65 51.60
CA SER A 447 -18.77 3.09 52.92
C SER A 447 -19.80 2.07 53.40
N ALA A 448 -21.04 2.18 52.92
CA ALA A 448 -22.09 1.19 53.14
C ALA A 448 -23.10 1.20 51.99
N ALA A 449 -23.59 0.02 51.60
CA ALA A 449 -24.68 -0.15 50.63
C ALA A 449 -25.52 -1.35 51.06
N GLY A 450 -26.80 -1.14 51.38
CA GLY A 450 -27.70 -2.20 51.86
C GLY A 450 -28.94 -1.68 52.58
N ARG A 451 -29.60 -2.55 53.36
CA ARG A 451 -30.73 -2.16 54.21
C ARG A 451 -30.24 -1.42 55.45
N ALA A 452 -30.86 -0.28 55.77
CA ALA A 452 -30.47 0.63 56.85
C ALA A 452 -31.67 1.06 57.70
N GLY A 453 -32.40 0.08 58.26
CA GLY A 453 -33.54 0.33 59.17
C GLY A 453 -34.60 1.25 58.54
N GLY A 454 -34.92 2.36 59.23
CA GLY A 454 -35.90 3.35 58.75
C GLY A 454 -35.59 3.96 57.38
N CYS A 455 -34.32 3.97 56.97
CA CYS A 455 -33.89 4.43 55.65
C CYS A 455 -34.19 3.43 54.51
N GLY A 456 -34.68 2.23 54.81
CA GLY A 456 -34.92 1.21 53.78
C GLY A 456 -33.62 0.80 53.10
N ILE A 457 -33.62 0.71 51.77
CA ILE A 457 -32.41 0.49 50.98
C ILE A 457 -31.66 1.81 50.86
N ALA A 458 -30.38 1.82 51.23
CA ALA A 458 -29.58 3.03 51.28
C ALA A 458 -28.11 2.81 50.86
N VAL A 459 -27.52 3.89 50.36
CA VAL A 459 -26.08 4.00 50.06
C VAL A 459 -25.50 5.13 50.91
N ARG A 460 -24.33 4.90 51.49
CA ARG A 460 -23.53 5.92 52.19
C ARG A 460 -22.20 6.11 51.47
N LEU A 461 -21.86 7.35 51.17
CA LEU A 461 -20.61 7.75 50.53
C LEU A 461 -19.74 8.55 51.50
N GLU A 462 -18.44 8.29 51.49
CA GLU A 462 -17.41 9.10 52.15
C GLU A 462 -16.66 9.92 51.10
N HIS A 463 -16.58 11.24 51.32
CA HIS A 463 -16.02 12.21 50.36
C HIS A 463 -14.64 12.75 50.78
N GLY A 464 -14.12 12.31 51.92
CA GLY A 464 -12.90 12.87 52.52
C GLY A 464 -13.17 14.12 53.37
N GLY A 465 -12.16 14.60 54.10
CA GLY A 465 -12.29 15.80 54.97
C GLY A 465 -13.34 15.68 56.08
N GLY A 466 -13.67 14.45 56.50
CA GLY A 466 -14.71 14.16 57.48
C GLY A 466 -16.15 14.32 56.95
N LEU A 467 -16.35 14.50 55.63
CA LEU A 467 -17.67 14.63 55.01
C LEU A 467 -18.18 13.30 54.46
N ALA A 468 -19.47 13.04 54.67
CA ALA A 468 -20.15 11.86 54.14
C ALA A 468 -21.60 12.18 53.78
N THR A 469 -22.18 11.44 52.84
CA THR A 469 -23.59 11.57 52.44
C THR A 469 -24.30 10.23 52.52
N ARG A 470 -25.61 10.25 52.78
CA ARG A 470 -26.46 9.05 52.73
C ARG A 470 -27.70 9.32 51.89
N TYR A 471 -28.08 8.31 51.11
CA TYR A 471 -29.20 8.33 50.19
C TYR A 471 -30.12 7.18 50.58
N CYS A 472 -31.36 7.49 50.98
CA CYS A 472 -32.29 6.54 51.56
C CYS A 472 -33.53 6.31 50.69
N HIS A 473 -34.35 5.34 51.09
CA HIS A 473 -35.61 4.93 50.47
C HIS A 473 -35.48 4.45 49.01
N MET A 474 -34.30 3.92 48.64
CA MET A 474 -34.07 3.45 47.27
C MET A 474 -34.97 2.25 46.92
N SER A 475 -35.32 2.12 45.65
CA SER A 475 -35.92 0.91 45.09
C SER A 475 -34.84 -0.13 44.78
N GLN A 476 -33.71 0.32 44.25
CA GLN A 476 -32.58 -0.50 43.86
C GLN A 476 -31.26 0.28 43.98
N MET A 477 -30.17 -0.40 44.33
CA MET A 477 -28.81 0.14 44.33
C MET A 477 -28.09 -0.22 43.03
N ALA A 478 -27.27 0.69 42.52
CA ALA A 478 -26.41 0.48 41.35
C ALA A 478 -24.93 0.31 41.72
N VAL A 479 -24.60 0.34 43.02
CA VAL A 479 -23.24 0.27 43.56
C VAL A 479 -23.14 -0.70 44.73
N ARG A 480 -21.92 -1.11 45.07
CA ARG A 480 -21.60 -1.99 46.21
C ARG A 480 -20.65 -1.33 47.21
N SER A 481 -20.62 -1.84 48.44
CA SER A 481 -19.70 -1.37 49.47
C SER A 481 -18.23 -1.45 49.01
N GLY A 482 -17.44 -0.43 49.33
CA GLY A 482 -16.04 -0.30 48.96
C GLY A 482 -15.76 0.30 47.58
N GLN A 483 -16.78 0.43 46.71
CA GLN A 483 -16.64 0.96 45.35
C GLN A 483 -16.31 2.46 45.35
N GLN A 484 -15.42 2.89 44.45
CA GLN A 484 -15.19 4.31 44.17
C GLN A 484 -16.24 4.83 43.19
N VAL A 485 -16.79 6.02 43.45
CA VAL A 485 -17.79 6.67 42.61
C VAL A 485 -17.37 8.09 42.29
N ARG A 486 -17.68 8.54 41.07
CA ARG A 486 -17.44 9.91 40.61
C ARG A 486 -18.70 10.75 40.80
N ARG A 487 -18.54 12.06 40.96
CA ARG A 487 -19.64 13.03 40.94
C ARG A 487 -20.51 12.82 39.68
N GLY A 488 -21.82 12.81 39.86
CA GLY A 488 -22.80 12.57 38.78
C GLY A 488 -23.00 11.11 38.40
N GLN A 489 -22.19 10.18 38.92
CA GLN A 489 -22.38 8.75 38.68
C GLN A 489 -23.68 8.25 39.35
N VAL A 490 -24.48 7.46 38.63
CA VAL A 490 -25.68 6.82 39.18
C VAL A 490 -25.28 5.81 40.26
N ILE A 491 -25.86 5.96 41.45
CA ILE A 491 -25.63 5.11 42.61
C ILE A 491 -26.84 4.26 43.00
N GLY A 492 -28.02 4.59 42.49
CA GLY A 492 -29.25 3.85 42.74
C GLY A 492 -30.46 4.53 42.13
N TYR A 493 -31.65 4.08 42.50
CA TYR A 493 -32.91 4.56 41.97
C TYR A 493 -33.89 4.87 43.10
N VAL A 494 -34.67 5.94 42.95
CA VAL A 494 -35.69 6.36 43.91
C VAL A 494 -36.71 5.25 44.13
N GLY A 495 -37.16 5.09 45.36
CA GLY A 495 -38.21 4.15 45.72
C GLY A 495 -39.04 4.67 46.89
N SER A 496 -39.59 3.75 47.67
CA SER A 496 -40.33 4.05 48.89
C SER A 496 -40.11 2.96 49.95
N THR A 497 -38.88 2.44 50.05
CA THR A 497 -38.53 1.38 51.01
C THR A 497 -38.29 1.97 52.41
N GLY A 498 -38.50 1.17 53.47
CA GLY A 498 -38.33 1.64 54.85
C GLY A 498 -39.50 2.50 55.34
N LEU A 499 -39.23 3.45 56.24
CA LEU A 499 -40.24 4.36 56.79
C LEU A 499 -40.50 5.53 55.83
N SER A 500 -41.27 5.27 54.78
CA SER A 500 -41.60 6.23 53.73
C SER A 500 -43.11 6.26 53.48
N THR A 501 -43.68 7.46 53.28
CA THR A 501 -45.11 7.64 52.94
C THR A 501 -45.38 7.59 51.43
N GLY A 502 -44.35 7.70 50.59
CA GLY A 502 -44.47 7.70 49.14
C GLY A 502 -43.11 7.87 48.45
N ALA A 503 -43.05 7.79 47.13
CA ALA A 503 -41.79 7.84 46.41
C ALA A 503 -41.07 9.20 46.57
N HIS A 504 -39.88 9.17 47.19
CA HIS A 504 -39.00 10.33 47.40
C HIS A 504 -37.57 9.89 47.71
N LEU A 505 -36.61 10.80 47.62
CA LEU A 505 -35.25 10.60 48.11
C LEU A 505 -35.06 11.34 49.42
N HIS A 506 -34.76 10.63 50.49
CA HIS A 506 -34.25 11.21 51.73
C HIS A 506 -32.71 11.28 51.66
N TYR A 507 -32.17 12.50 51.68
CA TYR A 507 -30.75 12.80 51.52
C TYR A 507 -30.17 13.41 52.80
N GLU A 508 -29.23 12.72 53.41
CA GLU A 508 -28.54 13.15 54.63
C GLU A 508 -27.10 13.54 54.32
N MET A 509 -26.58 14.51 55.07
CA MET A 509 -25.16 14.87 55.01
C MET A 509 -24.55 14.92 56.40
N TYR A 510 -23.29 14.51 56.49
CA TYR A 510 -22.57 14.30 57.72
C TYR A 510 -21.24 15.04 57.71
N ARG A 511 -20.86 15.62 58.85
CA ARG A 511 -19.51 16.15 59.11
C ARG A 511 -19.00 15.60 60.44
N GLY A 512 -17.86 14.92 60.42
CA GLY A 512 -17.30 14.26 61.61
C GLY A 512 -18.27 13.26 62.25
N GLY A 513 -19.09 12.59 61.43
CA GLY A 513 -20.08 11.61 61.89
C GLY A 513 -21.43 12.19 62.38
N ARG A 514 -21.57 13.52 62.52
CA ARG A 514 -22.84 14.17 62.93
C ARG A 514 -23.63 14.64 61.72
N ALA A 515 -24.94 14.43 61.72
CA ALA A 515 -25.82 14.93 60.67
C ALA A 515 -25.89 16.47 60.70
N ILE A 516 -25.78 17.10 59.54
CA ILE A 516 -25.82 18.55 59.36
C ILE A 516 -26.84 18.91 58.29
N ASN A 517 -27.33 20.15 58.31
CA ASN A 517 -28.24 20.63 57.27
C ASN A 517 -27.54 20.61 55.91
N PRO A 518 -27.98 19.80 54.93
CA PRO A 518 -27.34 19.76 53.62
C PRO A 518 -27.41 21.10 52.87
N ALA A 519 -28.44 21.91 53.14
CA ALA A 519 -28.60 23.23 52.53
C ALA A 519 -27.62 24.29 53.07
N SER A 520 -26.99 24.06 54.22
CA SER A 520 -26.06 25.02 54.84
C SER A 520 -24.60 24.79 54.44
N VAL A 521 -24.31 23.80 53.59
CA VAL A 521 -22.94 23.53 53.15
C VAL A 521 -22.75 24.00 51.73
N GLN A 522 -22.05 25.12 51.60
CA GLN A 522 -21.42 25.54 50.37
C GLN A 522 -19.99 24.98 50.38
N PHE A 523 -19.63 24.19 49.37
CA PHE A 523 -18.24 23.76 49.24
C PHE A 523 -17.41 24.94 48.79
N VAL A 524 -16.36 25.23 49.56
CA VAL A 524 -15.42 26.31 49.28
C VAL A 524 -14.61 25.91 48.05
N SER A 525 -14.66 26.79 47.06
CA SER A 525 -13.79 26.77 45.89
C SER A 525 -12.33 26.71 46.34
N ARG A 526 -11.58 25.66 45.95
CA ARG A 526 -10.13 25.62 46.17
C ARG A 526 -9.42 25.96 44.87
N ALA A 527 -8.37 26.76 45.02
CA ALA A 527 -7.45 27.10 43.95
C ALA A 527 -6.68 25.88 43.46
N GLU A 528 -6.80 25.57 42.16
CA GLU A 528 -6.00 24.51 41.54
C GLU A 528 -4.51 24.90 41.43
N LEU A 529 -4.21 26.19 41.27
CA LEU A 529 -2.87 26.75 41.31
C LEU A 529 -2.80 27.83 42.40
N SER A 530 -1.76 27.82 43.23
CA SER A 530 -1.62 28.77 44.33
C SER A 530 -0.16 29.21 44.54
N GLY A 531 0.05 30.31 45.25
CA GLY A 531 1.40 30.79 45.58
C GLY A 531 2.22 31.16 44.35
N THR A 532 3.45 30.65 44.27
CA THR A 532 4.41 30.92 43.19
C THR A 532 3.95 30.41 41.83
N GLU A 533 3.28 29.24 41.79
CA GLU A 533 2.79 28.66 40.53
C GLU A 533 1.77 29.56 39.84
N LEU A 534 0.92 30.25 40.60
CA LEU A 534 -0.05 31.21 40.06
C LEU A 534 0.66 32.43 39.46
N VAL A 535 1.74 32.90 40.09
CA VAL A 535 2.54 34.03 39.59
C VAL A 535 3.23 33.65 38.28
N ASP A 536 3.85 32.47 38.23
CA ASP A 536 4.49 32.00 37.02
C ASP A 536 3.48 31.71 35.90
N PHE A 537 2.31 31.16 36.23
CA PHE A 537 1.20 30.98 35.29
C PHE A 537 0.79 32.33 34.66
N ARG A 538 0.56 33.36 35.49
CA ARG A 538 0.17 34.70 35.02
C ARG A 538 1.27 35.34 34.18
N ARG A 539 2.54 35.18 34.57
CA ARG A 539 3.69 35.69 33.80
C ARG A 539 3.75 35.03 32.42
N GLN A 540 3.60 33.71 32.35
CA GLN A 540 3.62 32.96 31.09
C GLN A 540 2.42 33.32 30.20
N LEU A 541 1.24 33.47 30.78
CA LEU A 541 0.05 33.91 30.06
C LEU A 541 0.24 35.29 29.42
N ASN A 542 0.81 36.24 30.16
CA ASN A 542 1.11 37.57 29.64
C ASN A 542 2.13 37.50 28.49
N ARG A 543 3.22 36.73 28.67
CA ARG A 543 4.23 36.53 27.62
C ARG A 543 3.64 35.96 26.33
N LEU A 544 2.74 34.98 26.43
CA LEU A 544 2.06 34.43 25.25
C LEU A 544 1.16 35.48 24.58
N LYS A 545 0.47 36.32 25.36
CA LYS A 545 -0.43 37.36 24.83
C LYS A 545 0.29 38.57 24.24
N GLU A 546 1.55 38.80 24.57
CA GLU A 546 2.40 39.83 23.97
C GLU A 546 2.82 39.50 22.54
N ILE A 547 2.78 38.21 22.16
CA ILE A 547 3.13 37.76 20.80
C ILE A 547 2.16 38.39 19.79
N SER A 548 2.73 38.99 18.73
CA SER A 548 1.93 39.61 17.68
C SER A 548 1.33 38.55 16.74
N VAL A 549 0.14 38.84 16.21
CA VAL A 549 -0.56 37.90 15.30
C VAL A 549 0.29 37.71 14.03
N GLY A 550 0.59 36.45 13.69
CA GLY A 550 1.37 36.11 12.50
C GLY A 550 2.88 36.40 12.59
N GLU A 551 3.43 36.77 13.76
CA GLU A 551 4.86 37.07 13.91
C GLU A 551 5.78 35.93 13.46
N ALA A 552 5.41 34.71 13.84
CA ALA A 552 6.15 33.50 13.52
C ALA A 552 6.12 33.15 12.01
N LEU A 553 5.22 33.76 11.22
CA LEU A 553 5.13 33.53 9.77
C LEU A 553 6.14 34.33 8.95
N LYS A 554 6.78 35.35 9.55
CA LYS A 554 7.87 36.10 8.90
C LYS A 554 9.07 35.19 8.65
N ASP A 555 9.72 35.35 7.52
CA ASP A 555 10.92 34.56 7.20
C ASP A 555 12.08 34.90 8.13
N LEU A 556 12.91 33.90 8.45
CA LEU A 556 14.17 34.13 9.14
C LEU A 556 15.13 34.80 8.17
N ALA A 557 15.63 35.98 8.52
CA ALA A 557 16.77 36.54 7.81
C ALA A 557 17.96 35.57 7.96
N PRO A 558 18.56 35.09 6.85
CA PRO A 558 19.74 34.25 6.91
C PRO A 558 20.91 35.10 7.43
N LEU A 559 21.71 34.52 8.34
CA LEU A 559 22.96 35.15 8.75
C LEU A 559 24.00 35.05 7.60
N PRO A 560 24.99 35.95 7.52
CA PRO A 560 26.00 35.93 6.45
C PRO A 560 26.76 34.61 6.31
N ASN A 561 26.86 33.83 7.40
CA ASN A 561 27.48 32.51 7.44
C ASN A 561 26.52 31.34 7.13
N GLU A 562 25.22 31.59 6.98
CA GLU A 562 24.18 30.58 6.71
C GLU A 562 23.76 30.54 5.23
N VAL A 563 24.09 31.58 4.45
CA VAL A 563 23.84 31.62 3.01
C VAL A 563 24.84 30.72 2.29
N LYS A 564 24.45 29.46 2.02
CA LYS A 564 25.07 28.71 0.92
C LYS A 564 24.52 29.27 -0.38
N GLU A 565 25.36 29.92 -1.18
CA GLU A 565 24.95 30.34 -2.52
C GLU A 565 24.39 29.14 -3.30
N PRO A 566 23.25 29.28 -3.99
CA PRO A 566 22.68 28.20 -4.79
C PRO A 566 23.63 27.92 -5.96
N VAL A 567 24.50 26.93 -5.78
CA VAL A 567 25.40 26.45 -6.83
C VAL A 567 24.54 25.93 -7.98
N ARG A 568 24.59 26.61 -9.13
CA ARG A 568 23.85 26.18 -10.33
C ARG A 568 24.31 24.77 -10.70
N GLU A 569 23.46 23.94 -11.33
CA GLU A 569 23.87 22.58 -11.75
C GLU A 569 25.13 22.58 -12.63
N ILE A 570 25.33 23.66 -13.39
CA ILE A 570 26.52 23.90 -14.22
C ILE A 570 27.75 24.16 -13.33
N GLU A 571 27.60 24.92 -12.26
CA GLU A 571 28.66 25.20 -11.29
C GLU A 571 28.99 23.98 -10.44
N LYS A 572 28.08 23.02 -10.20
CA LYS A 572 28.43 21.71 -9.61
C LYS A 572 29.40 20.93 -10.51
N ALA A 573 29.26 21.05 -11.82
CA ALA A 573 30.17 20.43 -12.79
C ALA A 573 31.48 21.22 -12.97
N GLU A 574 31.46 22.55 -12.78
CA GLU A 574 32.68 23.39 -12.82
C GLU A 574 33.46 23.43 -11.50
N THR A 575 32.82 23.37 -10.34
CA THR A 575 33.48 23.27 -9.02
C THR A 575 34.22 21.94 -8.87
N ALA A 576 33.71 20.89 -9.52
CA ALA A 576 34.43 19.64 -9.73
C ALA A 576 35.71 19.82 -10.58
N ARG A 577 35.78 20.84 -11.44
CA ARG A 577 36.95 21.16 -12.28
C ARG A 577 37.87 22.25 -11.69
N SER A 578 37.42 23.10 -10.78
CA SER A 578 38.11 24.34 -10.41
C SER A 578 38.63 24.43 -8.96
N ALA A 579 38.65 23.33 -8.20
CA ALA A 579 39.27 23.31 -6.87
C ALA A 579 40.81 23.45 -7.00
N LYS A 580 41.30 24.68 -7.09
CA LYS A 580 42.72 25.02 -7.03
C LYS A 580 43.16 24.95 -5.55
N PRO A 581 44.21 24.18 -5.19
CA PRO A 581 44.64 24.09 -3.80
C PRO A 581 45.23 25.42 -3.31
N ALA A 582 44.84 25.81 -2.10
CA ALA A 582 45.46 26.91 -1.36
C ALA A 582 46.96 26.59 -1.14
N THR A 583 47.81 27.56 -1.45
CA THR A 583 49.26 27.47 -1.30
C THR A 583 49.62 27.34 0.19
N PRO A 584 50.44 26.35 0.60
CA PRO A 584 50.83 26.21 2.00
C PRO A 584 51.84 27.31 2.39
N LEU A 585 51.60 27.96 3.54
CA LEU A 585 52.59 28.74 4.30
C LEU A 585 53.24 27.86 5.37
#